data_AF-A0A832NEQ2-F1
#
_entry.id   AF-A0A832NEQ2-F1
#
_cell.length_a   1.000
_cell.length_b   1.000
_cell.length_c   1.000
_cell.angle_alpha   90.00
_cell.angle_beta   90.00
_cell.angle_gamma   90.00
#
_symmetry.space_group_name_H-M   'P 1'
#
loop_
_entity.id
_entity.type
_entity.pdbx_description
1 polymer ?
#
loop_
_entity_poly.entity_id
_entity_poly.type
_entity_poly.pdbx_seq_one_letter_code
_entity_poly.pdbx_strand_id
1 'polypeptide(L)' 'MAVRVRLRVERGGMVREVVALVNSGYEADTPQLMIPAWLARELNLWPPPSDAREEIFDTAGGPVRVWIVGG' A
#
# COMPACT_ATOMS: atom_id res chain seq x y z
N MET A 1 -17.65 0.43 11.50
CA MET A 1 -17.61 -1.02 11.17
C MET A 1 -16.35 -1.27 10.35
N ALA A 2 -15.58 -2.32 10.64
CA ALA A 2 -14.31 -2.58 9.97
C ALA A 2 -14.46 -3.83 9.07
N VAL A 3 -14.33 -3.66 7.75
CA VAL A 3 -14.45 -4.76 6.78
C VAL A 3 -13.06 -5.32 6.49
N ARG A 4 -12.87 -6.62 6.72
CA ARG A 4 -11.64 -7.34 6.38
C ARG A 4 -11.87 -8.14 5.10
N VAL A 5 -10.93 -8.06 4.17
CA VAL A 5 -10.96 -8.79 2.92
C VAL A 5 -9.68 -9.61 2.78
N ARG A 6 -9.80 -10.82 2.25
CA ARG A 6 -8.63 -11.63 1.89
C ARG A 6 -8.21 -11.26 0.48
N LEU A 7 -6.99 -10.77 0.33
CA LEU A 7 -6.43 -10.35 -0.95
C LEU A 7 -5.33 -11.31 -1.37
N ARG A 8 -5.29 -11.59 -2.67
CA ARG A 8 -4.13 -12.17 -3.34
C ARG A 8 -3.43 -11.02 -4.09
N VAL A 9 -2.28 -10.62 -3.59
CA VAL A 9 -1.48 -9.51 -4.13
C VAL A 9 -0.42 -10.09 -5.05
N GLU A 10 -0.39 -9.65 -6.31
CA GLU A 10 0.53 -10.13 -7.34
C GLU A 10 1.34 -8.98 -7.94
N ARG A 11 2.65 -9.17 -8.08
CA ARG A 11 3.54 -8.23 -8.78
C ARG A 11 4.78 -8.96 -9.29
N GLY A 12 5.11 -8.81 -10.57
CA GLY A 12 6.37 -9.34 -11.13
C GLY A 12 6.59 -10.84 -10.87
N GLY A 13 5.52 -11.66 -10.90
CA GLY A 13 5.58 -13.09 -10.60
C GLY A 13 5.59 -13.45 -9.11
N MET A 14 5.67 -12.48 -8.20
CA MET A 14 5.54 -12.69 -6.76
C MET A 14 4.08 -12.64 -6.35
N VAL A 15 3.66 -13.57 -5.49
CA VAL A 15 2.27 -13.68 -5.01
C VAL A 15 2.26 -13.78 -3.48
N ARG A 16 1.38 -13.01 -2.84
CA ARG A 16 1.13 -13.09 -1.38
C ARG A 16 -0.36 -13.06 -1.08
N GLU A 17 -0.80 -13.97 -0.21
CA GLU A 17 -2.14 -13.92 0.37
C GLU A 17 -2.09 -13.17 1.70
N VAL A 18 -2.88 -12.11 1.83
CA VAL A 18 -2.92 -11.27 3.03
C VAL A 18 -4.36 -10.92 3.39
N VAL A 19 -4.59 -10.55 4.65
CA VAL A 19 -5.86 -9.94 5.06
C VAL A 19 -5.65 -8.43 5.10
N ALA A 20 -6.45 -7.71 4.33
CA ALA A 20 -6.47 -6.25 4.31
C ALA A 20 -7.71 -5.71 5.02
N LEU A 21 -7.61 -4.48 5.49
CA LEU A 21 -8.73 -3.73 6.03
C LEU A 21 -9.18 -2.70 5.00
N VAL A 22 -10.48 -2.66 4.70
CA VAL A 22 -11.05 -1.62 3.84
C VAL A 22 -11.09 -0.31 4.62
N ASN A 23 -10.43 0.71 4.08
CA ASN A 23 -10.45 2.06 4.64
C ASN A 23 -11.53 2.89 3.93
N SER A 24 -12.59 3.24 4.65
CA SER A 24 -13.67 4.12 4.15
C SER A 24 -13.53 5.57 4.62
N GLY A 25 -12.45 5.91 5.33
CA GLY A 25 -12.17 7.26 5.81
C GLY A 25 -11.16 8.02 4.95
N TYR A 26 -10.74 7.43 3.83
CA TYR A 26 -9.85 8.04 2.85
C TYR A 26 -10.40 7.78 1.46
N GLU A 27 -10.46 8.83 0.64
CA GLU A 27 -10.94 8.78 -0.73
C GLU A 27 -9.82 9.22 -1.67
N ALA A 28 -9.75 8.57 -2.83
CA ALA A 28 -8.83 8.90 -3.89
C ALA A 28 -9.50 8.61 -5.24
N ASP A 29 -9.04 9.31 -6.29
CA ASP A 29 -9.57 9.15 -7.65
C ASP A 29 -9.35 7.74 -8.23
N THR A 30 -8.41 6.99 -7.64
CA THR A 30 -8.09 5.61 -8.03
C THR A 30 -8.09 4.68 -6.80
N PRO A 31 -8.36 3.37 -6.98
CA PRO A 31 -8.16 2.40 -5.92
C PRO A 31 -6.70 2.38 -5.47
N GLN A 32 -6.47 2.55 -4.16
CA GLN A 32 -5.13 2.50 -3.57
C GLN A 32 -5.02 1.34 -2.58
N LEU A 33 -3.88 0.64 -2.62
CA LEU A 33 -3.53 -0.40 -1.66
C LEU A 33 -2.30 0.05 -0.86
N MET A 34 -2.52 0.52 0.37
CA MET A 34 -1.43 0.78 1.30
C MET A 34 -0.89 -0.55 1.83
N ILE A 35 0.40 -0.79 1.64
CA ILE A 35 1.07 -1.99 2.12
C ILE A 35 2.09 -1.67 3.23
N PRO A 36 2.23 -2.52 4.25
CA PRO A 36 3.28 -2.36 5.26
C PRO A 36 4.67 -2.67 4.68
N ALA A 37 5.71 -2.16 5.32
CA ALA A 37 7.09 -2.30 4.84
C ALA A 37 7.56 -3.76 4.71
N TRP A 38 7.01 -4.70 5.49
CA TRP A 38 7.36 -6.12 5.32
C TRP A 38 6.83 -6.67 3.99
N LEU A 39 5.59 -6.34 3.61
CA LEU A 39 4.99 -6.78 2.36
C LEU A 39 5.68 -6.10 1.16
N ALA A 40 6.06 -4.83 1.30
CA ALA A 40 6.84 -4.14 0.30
C ALA A 40 8.19 -4.83 0.01
N ARG A 41 8.91 -5.28 1.05
CA ARG A 41 10.16 -6.06 0.89
C ARG A 41 9.91 -7.37 0.15
N GLU A 42 8.84 -8.09 0.48
CA GLU A 42 8.50 -9.35 -0.18
C GLU A 42 8.09 -9.20 -1.65
N LEU A 43 7.65 -8.00 -2.05
CA LEU A 43 7.25 -7.66 -3.41
C LEU A 43 8.31 -6.86 -4.17
N ASN A 44 9.54 -6.78 -3.65
CA ASN A 44 10.64 -5.97 -4.21
C ASN A 44 10.26 -4.49 -4.45
N LEU A 45 9.43 -3.94 -3.57
CA LEU A 45 9.03 -2.53 -3.51
C LEU A 45 9.79 -1.74 -2.42
N TRP A 46 10.64 -2.43 -1.66
CA TRP A 46 11.49 -1.83 -0.64
C TRP A 46 12.93 -2.35 -0.74
N PRO A 47 13.96 -1.47 -0.81
CA PRO A 47 13.87 -0.01 -0.82
C PRO A 47 13.02 0.52 -1.99
N PRO A 48 12.44 1.72 -1.88
CA PRO A 48 11.56 2.26 -2.92
C PRO A 48 12.26 2.21 -4.28
N PRO A 49 11.60 1.69 -5.33
CA PRO A 49 12.20 1.64 -6.65
C PRO A 49 12.41 3.06 -7.20
N SER A 50 13.29 3.20 -8.21
CA SER A 50 13.69 4.51 -8.74
C SER A 50 12.54 5.31 -9.36
N ASP A 51 11.47 4.64 -9.77
CA ASP A 51 10.25 5.22 -10.32
C ASP A 51 9.19 5.53 -9.25
N ALA A 52 9.46 5.25 -7.97
CA ALA A 52 8.56 5.60 -6.89
C ALA A 52 8.53 7.11 -6.65
N ARG A 53 7.33 7.64 -6.42
CA ARG A 53 7.15 9.03 -6.00
C ARG A 53 7.04 9.10 -4.48
N GLU A 54 7.89 9.90 -3.85
CA GLU A 54 7.78 10.21 -2.42
C GLU A 54 6.69 11.27 -2.21
N GLU A 55 5.82 11.03 -1.23
CA GLU A 55 4.72 11.91 -0.86
C GLU A 55 4.56 11.96 0.66
N ILE A 56 3.82 12.96 1.15
CA ILE A 56 3.42 13.07 2.57
C ILE A 56 1.90 13.00 2.64
N PHE A 57 1.40 12.05 3.41
CA PHE A 57 -0.03 11.90 3.69
C PHE A 57 -0.32 12.38 5.09
N ASP A 58 -1.33 13.23 5.24
CA ASP A 58 -1.85 13.61 6.55
C ASP A 58 -2.72 12.49 7.11
N THR A 59 -2.44 12.10 8.36
CA THR A 59 -3.23 11.10 9.09
C THR A 59 -3.67 11.66 10.44
N ALA A 60 -4.61 11.00 11.09
CA ALA A 60 -5.00 11.34 12.47
C ALA A 60 -3.82 11.27 13.46
N GLY A 61 -2.77 10.50 13.15
CA GLY A 61 -1.55 10.40 13.95
C GLY A 61 -0.44 11.39 13.56
N GLY A 62 -0.72 12.29 12.61
CA GLY A 62 0.26 13.20 12.01
C GLY A 62 0.69 12.79 10.59
N PRO A 63 1.57 13.59 9.95
CA PRO A 63 2.02 13.34 8.59
C PRO A 63 2.89 12.07 8.54
N VAL A 64 2.64 11.24 7.53
CA VAL A 64 3.45 10.04 7.24
C VAL A 64 4.04 10.15 5.85
N ARG A 65 5.30 9.73 5.72
CA ARG A 65 5.97 9.64 4.43
C ARG A 65 5.58 8.34 3.74
N VAL A 66 5.18 8.42 2.48
CA VAL A 66 4.77 7.29 1.67
C VAL A 66 5.53 7.28 0.35
N TRP A 67 5.66 6.09 -0.24
CA TRP A 67 6.22 5.90 -1.57
C TRP A 67 5.15 5.30 -2.45
N ILE A 68 4.73 6.07 -3.45
CA ILE A 68 3.71 5.67 -4.41
C ILE A 68 4.40 5.04 -5.61
N VAL A 69 4.01 3.81 -5.93
CA VAL A 69 4.50 3.09 -7.10
C VAL A 69 3.33 2.89 -8.06
N GLY A 70 3.50 3.31 -9.31
CA GLY A 70 2.51 3.09 -10.37
C GLY A 70 2.39 1.61 -10.73
N GLY A 71 1.22 1.23 -11.26
CA GLY A 71 0.99 -0.03 -11.94
C GLY A 71 1.16 0.12 -13.45
#